data_AF-A0A8I2YVA0-F1
#
_entry.id   AF-A0A8I2YVA0-F1
#
_cell.length_a   1.000
_cell.length_b   1.000
_cell.length_c   1.000
_cell.angle_alpha   90.00
_cell.angle_beta   90.00
_cell.angle_gamma   90.00
#
_symmetry.space_group_name_H-M   'P 1'
#
loop_
_entity.id
_entity.type
_entity.pdbx_description
1 polymer ?
#
loop_
_entity_poly.entity_id
_entity_poly.type
_entity_poly.pdbx_seq_one_letter_code
_entity_poly.pdbx_strand_id
1 'polypeptide(L)'
;MSSLVTVLETFQLVDYIIVAAAAIVCYDYILTFPREVELIWMKPWSRTSTLFVVLRYLGLALAILLGFWSGNGVSYMSSLILQWTRLIYIIVADVIMILRVSVMFTQPERIRRILFFLYAIVTVNTIVFSAIWYGPHSGFSVQPVVINAEDGTACRAAYVRSEIPSAYDGIPRGLFDILLLALAIYRFTKHCIETRSMMGRQKVNKYMMLLLEHSVLYFVLNFTNEALEVGTYVPSPVSNSTYGFHPVYDLPPPGA
;
A
#
# COMPACT_ATOMS: atom_id res chain seq x y z
N MET A 1 -28.79 5.09 17.93
CA MET A 1 -28.53 3.65 18.15
C MET A 1 -28.27 2.91 16.85
N SER A 2 -29.07 3.10 15.79
CA SER A 2 -28.84 2.46 14.48
C SER A 2 -27.48 2.74 13.84
N SER A 3 -26.94 3.96 13.97
CA SER A 3 -25.64 4.33 13.40
C SER A 3 -24.43 3.67 14.07
N LEU A 4 -24.52 3.34 15.36
CA LEU A 4 -23.42 2.69 16.10
C LEU A 4 -23.31 1.21 15.70
N VAL A 5 -24.44 0.52 15.61
CA VAL A 5 -24.51 -0.89 15.20
C VAL A 5 -23.95 -1.08 13.79
N THR A 6 -24.32 -0.22 12.84
CA THR A 6 -23.79 -0.29 11.47
C THR A 6 -22.27 -0.08 11.40
N VAL A 7 -21.71 0.75 12.27
CA VAL A 7 -20.26 1.00 12.32
C VAL A 7 -19.53 -0.21 12.89
N LEU A 8 -20.05 -0.82 13.95
CA LEU A 8 -19.52 -2.06 14.54
C LEU A 8 -19.53 -3.23 13.56
N GLU A 9 -20.66 -3.45 12.87
CA GLU A 9 -20.78 -4.48 11.84
C GLU A 9 -19.78 -4.27 10.70
N THR A 10 -19.57 -3.02 10.30
CA THR A 10 -18.58 -2.67 9.26
C THR A 10 -17.16 -3.00 9.71
N PHE A 11 -16.78 -2.66 10.95
CA PHE A 11 -15.45 -2.99 11.48
C PHE A 11 -15.23 -4.51 11.57
N GLN A 12 -16.21 -5.24 12.11
CA GLN A 12 -16.13 -6.70 12.19
C GLN A 12 -15.97 -7.34 10.81
N LEU A 13 -16.74 -6.87 9.81
CA LEU A 13 -16.63 -7.36 8.44
C LEU A 13 -15.24 -7.09 7.84
N VAL A 14 -14.69 -5.89 8.05
CA VAL A 14 -13.33 -5.54 7.62
C VAL A 14 -12.29 -6.44 8.29
N ASP A 15 -12.41 -6.68 9.59
CA ASP A 15 -11.47 -7.53 10.34
C ASP A 15 -11.48 -8.97 9.83
N TYR A 16 -12.66 -9.54 9.57
CA TYR A 16 -12.78 -10.87 8.98
C TYR A 16 -12.15 -10.94 7.58
N ILE A 17 -12.36 -9.90 6.75
CA ILE A 17 -11.76 -9.83 5.41
C ILE A 17 -10.23 -9.76 5.51
N ILE A 18 -9.68 -8.96 6.42
CA ILE A 18 -8.23 -8.82 6.61
C ILE A 18 -7.63 -10.15 7.04
N VAL A 19 -8.24 -10.85 8.01
CA VAL A 19 -7.75 -12.14 8.48
C VAL A 19 -7.84 -13.20 7.37
N ALA A 20 -8.94 -13.23 6.62
CA ALA A 20 -9.09 -14.13 5.47
C ALA A 20 -8.05 -13.85 4.38
N ALA A 21 -7.80 -12.58 4.05
CA ALA A 21 -6.78 -12.18 3.09
C ALA A 21 -5.37 -12.59 3.57
N ALA A 22 -5.07 -12.38 4.85
CA ALA A 22 -3.80 -12.80 5.44
C ALA A 22 -3.61 -14.32 5.37
N ALA A 23 -4.67 -15.10 5.65
CA ALA A 23 -4.64 -16.55 5.52
C ALA A 23 -4.38 -17.00 4.06
N ILE A 24 -5.02 -16.36 3.08
CA ILE A 24 -4.79 -16.64 1.65
C ILE A 24 -3.34 -16.36 1.26
N VAL A 25 -2.78 -15.23 1.69
CA VAL A 25 -1.37 -14.86 1.43
C VAL A 25 -0.41 -15.87 2.04
N CYS A 26 -0.63 -16.26 3.29
CA CYS A 26 0.16 -17.30 3.96
C CYS A 26 0.06 -18.65 3.24
N TYR A 27 -1.14 -19.00 2.75
CA TYR A 27 -1.36 -20.25 2.02
C TYR A 27 -0.62 -20.28 0.67
N ASP A 28 -0.72 -19.20 -0.13
CA ASP A 28 0.06 -19.08 -1.37
C ASP A 28 1.57 -19.18 -1.10
N TYR A 29 2.01 -18.57 0.00
CA TYR A 29 3.40 -18.61 0.42
C TYR A 29 3.88 -20.04 0.69
N ILE A 30 3.11 -20.82 1.45
CA ILE A 30 3.46 -22.22 1.75
C ILE A 30 3.53 -23.06 0.46
N LEU A 31 2.59 -22.85 -0.48
CA LEU A 31 2.56 -23.60 -1.74
C LEU A 31 3.73 -23.29 -2.67
N THR A 32 4.18 -22.03 -2.69
CA THR A 32 5.22 -21.57 -3.61
C THR A 32 6.63 -21.75 -3.05
N PHE A 33 6.78 -21.80 -1.72
CA PHE A 33 8.07 -21.88 -1.03
C PHE A 33 9.02 -22.98 -1.56
N PRO A 34 8.60 -24.23 -1.83
CA PRO A 34 9.51 -25.25 -2.35
C PRO A 34 10.16 -24.86 -3.68
N ARG A 35 9.38 -24.25 -4.59
CA ARG A 35 9.87 -23.77 -5.88
C ARG A 35 10.81 -22.58 -5.71
N GLU A 36 10.56 -21.73 -4.72
CA GLU A 36 11.45 -20.61 -4.42
C GLU A 36 12.81 -21.08 -3.95
N VAL A 37 12.85 -22.08 -3.07
CA VAL A 37 14.11 -22.66 -2.58
C VAL A 37 14.95 -23.16 -3.74
N GLU A 38 14.35 -23.92 -4.66
CA GLU A 38 15.05 -24.46 -5.83
C GLU A 38 15.48 -23.37 -6.84
N LEU A 39 14.61 -22.41 -7.13
CA LEU A 39 14.84 -21.44 -8.20
C LEU A 39 15.62 -20.20 -7.78
N ILE A 40 15.57 -19.83 -6.50
CA ILE A 40 16.11 -18.57 -5.98
C ILE A 40 17.21 -18.85 -4.95
N TRP A 41 16.93 -19.66 -3.93
CA TRP A 41 17.86 -19.86 -2.82
C TRP A 41 19.07 -20.70 -3.21
N MET A 42 18.88 -21.72 -4.05
CA MET A 42 19.96 -22.57 -4.56
C MET A 42 20.78 -21.95 -5.70
N LYS A 43 20.36 -20.79 -6.22
CA LYS A 43 21.04 -20.08 -7.31
C LYS A 43 21.82 -18.88 -6.78
N PRO A 44 22.87 -18.42 -7.48
CA PRO A 44 23.56 -17.18 -7.11
C PRO A 44 22.58 -16.00 -7.16
N TRP A 45 22.57 -15.20 -6.09
CA TRP A 45 21.61 -14.11 -5.93
C TRP A 45 21.89 -12.98 -6.92
N SER A 46 20.91 -12.73 -7.78
CA SER A 46 20.90 -11.56 -8.66
C SER A 46 20.21 -10.37 -7.97
N ARG A 47 20.48 -9.13 -8.41
CA ARG A 47 19.80 -7.92 -7.89
C ARG A 47 18.27 -8.05 -7.97
N THR A 48 17.76 -8.65 -9.05
CA THR A 48 16.34 -8.91 -9.25
C THR A 48 15.80 -9.99 -8.31
N SER A 49 16.61 -11.01 -8.00
CA SER A 49 16.25 -12.06 -7.03
C SER A 49 16.14 -11.47 -5.61
N THR A 50 17.07 -10.62 -5.22
CA THR A 50 17.03 -9.93 -3.92
C THR A 50 15.79 -9.05 -3.81
N LEU A 51 15.49 -8.22 -4.83
CA LEU A 51 14.30 -7.37 -4.83
C LEU A 51 13.01 -8.17 -4.74
N PHE A 52 12.93 -9.29 -5.47
CA PHE A 52 11.78 -10.19 -5.39
C PHE A 52 11.59 -10.77 -3.99
N VAL A 53 12.66 -11.27 -3.36
CA VAL A 53 12.61 -11.81 -1.99
C VAL A 53 12.19 -10.73 -1.00
N VAL A 54 12.79 -9.53 -1.08
CA VAL A 54 12.41 -8.42 -0.20
C VAL A 54 10.92 -8.09 -0.35
N LEU A 55 10.42 -7.93 -1.57
CA LEU A 55 9.00 -7.63 -1.81
C LEU A 55 8.09 -8.72 -1.23
N ARG A 56 8.43 -10.00 -1.48
CA ARG A 56 7.60 -11.13 -1.07
C ARG A 56 7.49 -11.23 0.45
N TYR A 57 8.60 -11.14 1.16
CA TYR A 57 8.62 -11.29 2.61
C TYR A 57 8.10 -10.04 3.33
N LEU A 58 8.29 -8.84 2.76
CA LEU A 58 7.63 -7.64 3.26
C LEU A 58 6.11 -7.72 3.11
N GLY A 59 5.61 -8.23 1.98
CA GLY A 59 4.18 -8.46 1.77
C GLY A 59 3.59 -9.45 2.78
N LEU A 60 4.30 -10.53 3.08
CA LEU A 60 3.91 -11.48 4.13
C LEU A 60 3.91 -10.83 5.51
N ALA A 61 4.96 -10.07 5.85
CA ALA A 61 5.04 -9.35 7.12
C ALA A 61 3.87 -8.36 7.26
N LEU A 62 3.52 -7.62 6.20
CA LEU A 62 2.37 -6.72 6.19
C LEU A 62 1.05 -7.46 6.41
N ALA A 63 0.83 -8.57 5.71
CA ALA A 63 -0.40 -9.37 5.85
C ALA A 63 -0.58 -9.87 7.29
N ILE A 64 0.50 -10.33 7.92
CA ILE A 64 0.51 -10.77 9.31
C ILE A 64 0.26 -9.58 10.24
N LEU A 65 1.00 -8.47 10.08
CA LEU A 65 0.84 -7.27 10.91
C LEU A 65 -0.58 -6.70 10.84
N LEU A 66 -1.20 -6.70 9.66
CA LEU A 66 -2.59 -6.28 9.46
C LEU A 66 -3.58 -7.20 10.20
N GLY A 67 -3.40 -8.52 10.12
CA GLY A 67 -4.23 -9.47 10.87
C GLY A 67 -4.05 -9.38 12.39
N PHE A 68 -2.84 -9.09 12.86
CA PHE A 68 -2.60 -8.82 14.28
C PHE A 68 -3.25 -7.51 14.73
N TRP A 69 -3.20 -6.49 13.89
CA TRP A 69 -3.80 -5.18 14.14
C TRP A 69 -5.34 -5.26 14.26
N SER A 70 -6.00 -6.08 13.43
CA SER A 70 -7.45 -6.30 13.54
C SER A 70 -7.86 -7.13 14.76
N GLY A 71 -7.04 -8.10 15.18
CA GLY A 71 -7.44 -9.07 16.21
C GLY A 71 -7.11 -8.72 17.67
N ASN A 72 -6.05 -7.94 17.95
CA ASN A 72 -5.49 -7.83 19.32
C ASN A 72 -5.41 -6.39 19.87
N GLY A 73 -6.01 -5.43 19.19
CA GLY A 73 -6.05 -4.02 19.60
C GLY A 73 -4.89 -3.18 19.05
N VAL A 74 -5.17 -1.89 18.84
CA VAL A 74 -4.24 -0.96 18.19
C VAL A 74 -3.30 -0.34 19.21
N SER A 75 -2.00 -0.58 19.05
CA SER A 75 -0.96 0.19 19.74
C SER A 75 -0.37 1.28 18.84
N TYR A 76 0.17 2.33 19.45
CA TYR A 76 0.91 3.37 18.71
C TYR A 76 2.09 2.76 17.93
N MET A 77 2.87 1.89 18.57
CA MET A 77 4.04 1.25 17.97
C MET A 77 3.67 0.32 16.81
N SER A 78 2.64 -0.51 16.96
CA SER A 78 2.17 -1.39 15.88
C SER A 78 1.67 -0.58 14.68
N SER A 79 1.04 0.58 14.92
CA SER A 79 0.56 1.46 13.85
C SER A 79 1.73 2.10 13.09
N LEU A 80 2.76 2.58 13.79
CA LEU A 80 3.97 3.10 13.14
C LEU A 80 4.67 2.01 12.33
N ILE A 81 4.89 0.83 12.92
CA ILE A 81 5.54 -0.29 12.24
C ILE A 81 4.79 -0.64 10.95
N LEU A 82 3.46 -0.72 11.00
CA LEU A 82 2.64 -1.02 9.84
C LEU A 82 2.81 0.04 8.73
N GLN A 83 2.74 1.33 9.07
CA GLN A 83 2.85 2.41 8.08
C GLN A 83 4.23 2.49 7.44
N TRP A 84 5.30 2.37 8.24
CA TRP A 84 6.67 2.35 7.72
C TRP A 84 6.96 1.10 6.88
N THR A 85 6.45 -0.07 7.30
CA THR A 85 6.58 -1.30 6.52
C THR A 85 5.85 -1.18 5.18
N ARG A 86 4.66 -0.54 5.20
CA ARG A 86 3.86 -0.30 3.99
C ARG A 86 4.59 0.65 3.03
N LEU A 87 5.19 1.72 3.54
CA LEU A 87 5.99 2.64 2.74
C LEU A 87 7.16 1.92 2.05
N ILE A 88 7.90 1.09 2.79
CA ILE A 88 9.01 0.31 2.22
C ILE A 88 8.50 -0.66 1.15
N TYR A 89 7.38 -1.35 1.41
CA TYR A 89 6.78 -2.27 0.44
C TYR A 89 6.39 -1.57 -0.86
N ILE A 90 5.72 -0.41 -0.77
CA ILE A 90 5.36 0.44 -1.91
C ILE A 90 6.60 0.80 -2.71
N ILE A 91 7.67 1.25 -2.03
CA ILE A 91 8.89 1.67 -2.70
C ILE A 91 9.52 0.51 -3.49
N VAL A 92 9.61 -0.66 -2.87
CA VAL A 92 10.18 -1.85 -3.51
C VAL A 92 9.30 -2.32 -4.68
N ALA A 93 7.98 -2.27 -4.54
CA ALA A 93 7.03 -2.68 -5.58
C ALA A 93 7.16 -1.80 -6.83
N ASP A 94 7.17 -0.47 -6.66
CA ASP A 94 7.30 0.48 -7.77
C ASP A 94 8.67 0.36 -8.45
N VAL A 95 9.74 0.13 -7.69
CA VAL A 95 11.07 -0.16 -8.27
C VAL A 95 11.04 -1.41 -9.15
N ILE A 96 10.39 -2.48 -8.71
CA ILE A 96 10.24 -3.70 -9.52
C ILE A 96 9.44 -3.42 -10.78
N MET A 97 8.39 -2.61 -10.68
CA MET A 97 7.58 -2.20 -11.83
C MET A 97 8.39 -1.39 -12.85
N ILE A 98 9.20 -0.43 -12.40
CA ILE A 98 10.13 0.32 -13.26
C ILE A 98 11.09 -0.63 -13.96
N LEU A 99 11.67 -1.60 -13.25
CA LEU A 99 12.58 -2.59 -13.83
C LEU A 99 11.88 -3.44 -14.89
N ARG A 100 10.66 -3.92 -14.61
CA ARG A 100 9.85 -4.71 -15.56
C ARG A 100 9.59 -3.94 -16.84
N VAL A 101 9.13 -2.68 -16.72
CA VAL A 101 8.87 -1.81 -17.87
C VAL A 101 10.17 -1.52 -18.64
N SER A 102 11.27 -1.24 -17.94
CA SER A 102 12.57 -0.94 -18.55
C SER A 102 13.10 -2.09 -19.42
N VAL A 103 12.87 -3.34 -19.03
CA VAL A 103 13.29 -4.53 -19.80
C VAL A 103 12.49 -4.68 -21.10
N MET A 104 11.28 -4.12 -21.21
CA MET A 104 10.49 -4.15 -22.44
C MET A 104 11.07 -3.25 -23.55
N PHE A 105 11.94 -2.29 -23.20
CA PHE A 105 12.53 -1.36 -24.16
C PHE A 105 13.84 -1.86 -24.76
N THR A 106 14.07 -1.56 -26.04
CA THR A 106 15.32 -1.94 -26.74
C THR A 106 16.55 -1.22 -26.15
N GLN A 107 16.38 0.00 -25.59
CA GLN A 107 17.44 0.78 -24.94
C GLN A 107 17.15 0.90 -23.43
N PRO A 108 17.38 -0.16 -22.65
CA PRO A 108 16.93 -0.21 -21.26
C PRO A 108 17.63 0.82 -20.38
N GLU A 109 18.90 1.16 -20.64
CA GLU A 109 19.67 1.99 -19.71
C GLU A 109 19.22 3.46 -19.64
N ARG A 110 18.90 4.08 -20.78
CA ARG A 110 18.48 5.48 -20.84
C ARG A 110 17.11 5.67 -20.19
N ILE A 111 16.15 4.84 -20.59
CA ILE A 111 14.78 4.89 -20.08
C ILE A 111 14.76 4.56 -18.59
N ARG A 112 15.51 3.53 -18.16
CA ARG A 112 15.66 3.20 -16.74
C ARG A 112 16.17 4.38 -15.92
N ARG A 113 17.20 5.10 -16.37
CA ARG A 113 17.72 6.29 -15.67
C ARG A 113 16.67 7.40 -15.57
N ILE A 114 15.93 7.66 -16.66
CA ILE A 114 14.87 8.69 -16.67
C ILE A 114 13.74 8.31 -15.70
N LEU A 115 13.27 7.05 -15.76
CA LEU A 115 12.20 6.58 -14.88
C LEU A 115 12.60 6.59 -13.40
N PHE A 116 13.83 6.19 -13.07
CA PHE A 116 14.32 6.28 -11.69
C PHE A 116 14.47 7.72 -11.21
N PHE A 117 14.92 8.64 -12.07
CA PHE A 117 15.00 10.05 -11.71
C PHE A 117 13.61 10.63 -11.41
N LEU A 118 12.63 10.36 -12.28
CA LEU A 118 11.25 10.79 -12.06
C LEU A 118 10.66 10.15 -10.79
N TYR A 119 10.90 8.86 -10.60
CA TYR A 119 10.45 8.13 -9.41
C TYR A 119 11.07 8.66 -8.12
N ALA A 120 12.33 9.10 -8.14
CA ALA A 120 12.97 9.70 -6.97
C ALA A 120 12.24 10.98 -6.51
N ILE A 121 11.76 11.79 -7.44
CA ILE A 121 10.96 13.00 -7.13
C ILE A 121 9.65 12.60 -6.44
N VAL A 122 8.95 11.59 -6.98
CA VAL A 122 7.71 11.07 -6.39
C VAL A 122 7.97 10.48 -5.00
N THR A 123 9.05 9.72 -4.84
CA THR A 123 9.41 9.08 -3.57
C THR A 123 9.71 10.11 -2.48
N VAL A 124 10.42 11.19 -2.82
CA VAL A 124 10.66 12.29 -1.87
C VAL A 124 9.34 12.90 -1.41
N ASN A 125 8.40 13.10 -2.32
CA ASN A 125 7.07 13.62 -1.98
C ASN A 125 6.34 12.70 -1.00
N THR A 126 6.29 11.39 -1.27
CA THR A 126 5.66 10.40 -0.39
C THR A 126 6.33 10.31 0.99
N ILE A 127 7.67 10.42 1.07
CA ILE A 127 8.40 10.41 2.34
C ILE A 127 8.06 11.66 3.16
N VAL A 128 8.02 12.83 2.53
CA VAL A 128 7.68 14.09 3.21
C VAL A 128 6.26 14.03 3.77
N PHE A 129 5.29 13.58 2.97
CA PHE A 129 3.92 13.39 3.45
C PHE A 129 3.83 12.38 4.58
N SER A 130 4.50 11.22 4.45
CA SER A 130 4.54 10.21 5.51
C SER A 130 5.12 10.77 6.81
N ALA A 131 6.15 11.62 6.74
CA ALA A 131 6.74 12.25 7.92
C ALA A 131 5.80 13.31 8.55
N ILE A 132 5.05 14.04 7.74
CA ILE A 132 4.06 15.02 8.23
C ILE A 132 2.90 14.33 8.94
N TRP A 133 2.45 13.17 8.46
CA TRP A 133 1.30 12.46 9.02
C TRP A 133 1.67 11.53 10.19
N TYR A 134 2.77 10.77 10.05
CA TYR A 134 3.15 9.71 10.99
C TYR A 134 4.44 10.01 11.77
N GLY A 135 5.02 11.21 11.62
CA GLY A 135 6.25 11.59 12.31
C GLY A 135 6.06 11.81 13.82
N PRO A 136 7.16 11.84 14.60
CA PRO A 136 7.11 12.03 16.06
C PRO A 136 6.43 13.34 16.49
N HIS A 137 6.48 14.36 15.62
CA HIS A 137 5.93 15.69 15.86
C HIS A 137 4.63 15.96 15.09
N SER A 138 4.04 14.95 14.43
CA SER A 138 2.79 15.13 13.67
C SER A 138 1.55 15.26 14.56
N GLY A 139 1.68 15.00 15.86
CA GLY A 139 0.55 14.89 16.77
C GLY A 139 -0.30 13.63 16.53
N PHE A 140 0.22 12.65 15.75
CA PHE A 140 -0.38 11.33 15.64
C PHE A 140 -0.53 10.71 17.02
N SER A 141 -1.76 10.35 17.38
CA SER A 141 -2.06 9.72 18.66
C SER A 141 -3.08 8.59 18.47
N VAL A 142 -3.00 7.58 19.32
CA VAL A 142 -4.01 6.52 19.37
C VAL A 142 -4.87 6.79 20.59
N GLN A 143 -6.14 7.10 20.37
CA GLN A 143 -7.08 7.43 21.45
C GLN A 143 -8.01 6.25 21.70
N PRO A 144 -8.22 5.87 22.98
CA PRO A 144 -9.22 4.87 23.32
C PRO A 144 -10.63 5.45 23.10
N VAL A 145 -11.46 4.71 22.38
CA VAL A 145 -12.89 4.95 22.21
C VAL A 145 -13.62 3.92 23.06
N VAL A 146 -14.29 4.37 24.11
CA VAL A 146 -15.15 3.51 24.93
C VAL A 146 -16.42 3.22 24.13
N ILE A 147 -16.63 1.96 23.73
CA ILE A 147 -17.83 1.57 22.99
C ILE A 147 -18.99 1.37 23.97
N ASN A 148 -18.76 0.66 25.09
CA ASN A 148 -19.65 0.53 26.26
C ASN A 148 -18.81 0.19 27.51
N ALA A 149 -19.35 0.40 28.71
CA ALA A 149 -18.68 0.07 29.98
C ALA A 149 -18.44 -1.44 30.20
N GLU A 150 -19.16 -2.31 29.48
CA GLU A 150 -19.11 -3.77 29.62
C GLU A 150 -18.47 -4.50 28.41
N ASP A 151 -18.40 -3.89 27.22
CA ASP A 151 -17.98 -4.56 25.96
C ASP A 151 -16.60 -4.14 25.42
N GLY A 152 -15.84 -3.37 26.20
CA GLY A 152 -14.43 -3.07 25.92
C GLY A 152 -14.16 -1.73 25.22
N THR A 153 -12.88 -1.35 25.27
CA THR A 153 -12.31 -0.14 24.67
C THR A 153 -11.76 -0.46 23.29
N ALA A 154 -12.27 0.22 22.25
CA ALA A 154 -11.63 0.24 20.94
C ALA A 154 -10.57 1.34 20.90
N CYS A 155 -9.65 1.29 19.94
CA CYS A 155 -8.63 2.32 19.75
C CYS A 155 -8.80 2.92 18.35
N ARG A 156 -8.85 4.25 18.26
CA ARG A 156 -8.88 4.97 17.00
C ARG A 156 -7.60 5.76 16.80
N ALA A 157 -7.02 5.66 15.61
CA ALA A 157 -5.98 6.56 15.15
C ALA A 157 -6.55 7.98 15.00
N ALA A 158 -6.01 8.92 15.76
CA ALA A 158 -6.33 10.33 15.70
C ALA A 158 -5.16 11.10 15.06
N TYR A 159 -5.49 11.91 14.06
CA TYR A 159 -4.55 12.77 13.36
C TYR A 159 -4.88 14.22 13.70
N VAL A 160 -3.87 15.04 13.98
CA VAL A 160 -4.06 16.49 14.02
C VAL A 160 -4.46 16.91 12.61
N ARG A 161 -5.61 17.59 12.49
CA ARG A 161 -6.18 18.01 11.21
C ARG A 161 -5.18 18.93 10.50
N SER A 162 -4.39 18.38 9.56
CA SER A 162 -3.67 19.19 8.61
C SER A 162 -4.67 19.76 7.61
N GLU A 163 -4.56 21.05 7.28
CA GLU A 163 -5.37 21.68 6.23
C GLU A 163 -5.10 21.11 4.82
N ILE A 164 -4.10 20.24 4.69
CA ILE A 164 -3.75 19.55 3.45
C ILE A 164 -4.65 18.32 3.27
N PRO A 165 -5.46 18.24 2.21
CA PRO A 165 -6.26 17.06 1.92
C PRO A 165 -5.36 15.83 1.71
N SER A 166 -5.67 14.71 2.37
CA SER A 166 -4.95 13.43 2.21
C SER A 166 -4.90 12.94 0.75
N ALA A 167 -5.84 13.37 -0.09
CA ALA A 167 -5.86 13.11 -1.52
C ALA A 167 -4.61 13.61 -2.27
N TYR A 168 -3.88 14.60 -1.74
CA TYR A 168 -2.68 15.13 -2.42
C TYR A 168 -1.47 14.20 -2.38
N ASP A 169 -1.40 13.26 -1.42
CA ASP A 169 -0.29 12.30 -1.33
C ASP A 169 -0.35 11.25 -2.46
N GLY A 170 -1.56 10.77 -2.78
CA GLY A 170 -1.76 9.74 -3.79
C GLY A 170 -1.63 10.21 -5.25
N ILE A 171 -1.84 11.51 -5.55
CA ILE A 171 -1.90 12.00 -6.93
C ILE A 171 -0.55 11.85 -7.68
N PRO A 172 0.60 12.33 -7.16
CA PRO A 172 1.87 12.22 -7.88
C PRO A 172 2.26 10.76 -8.16
N ARG A 173 1.98 9.87 -7.20
CA ARG A 173 2.21 8.43 -7.33
C ARG A 173 1.29 7.81 -8.37
N GLY A 174 -0.01 8.09 -8.29
CA GLY A 174 -0.99 7.62 -9.27
C GLY A 174 -0.67 8.06 -10.70
N LEU A 175 -0.24 9.31 -10.90
CA LEU A 175 0.21 9.81 -12.20
C LEU A 175 1.43 9.04 -12.73
N PHE A 176 2.38 8.72 -11.85
CA PHE A 176 3.55 7.92 -12.21
C PHE A 176 3.18 6.49 -12.60
N ASP A 177 2.24 5.87 -11.89
CA ASP A 177 1.72 4.54 -12.23
C ASP A 177 0.99 4.52 -13.57
N ILE A 178 0.18 5.55 -13.85
CA ILE A 178 -0.47 5.72 -15.15
C ILE A 178 0.59 5.84 -16.26
N LEU A 179 1.66 6.60 -16.02
CA LEU A 179 2.76 6.73 -16.97
C LEU A 179 3.44 5.36 -17.21
N LEU A 180 3.75 4.59 -16.17
CA LEU A 180 4.34 3.26 -16.30
C LEU A 180 3.44 2.31 -17.09
N LEU A 181 2.13 2.31 -16.79
CA LEU A 181 1.14 1.51 -17.52
C LEU A 181 1.07 1.92 -18.99
N ALA A 182 0.99 3.22 -19.27
CA ALA A 182 0.94 3.75 -20.64
C ALA A 182 2.18 3.35 -21.44
N LEU A 183 3.38 3.43 -20.83
CA LEU A 183 4.63 3.00 -21.45
C LEU A 183 4.66 1.50 -21.71
N ALA A 184 4.18 0.68 -20.77
CA ALA A 184 4.08 -0.77 -20.92
C ALA A 184 3.15 -1.15 -22.09
N ILE A 185 1.95 -0.56 -22.15
CA ILE A 185 0.97 -0.79 -23.22
C ILE A 185 1.49 -0.30 -24.56
N TYR A 186 2.06 0.92 -24.61
CA TYR A 186 2.64 1.49 -25.82
C TYR A 186 3.69 0.55 -26.40
N ARG A 187 4.62 0.09 -25.54
CA ARG A 187 5.74 -0.73 -25.98
C ARG A 187 5.28 -2.12 -26.41
N PHE A 188 4.36 -2.73 -25.68
CA PHE A 188 3.76 -4.01 -26.05
C PHE A 188 3.04 -3.92 -27.40
N THR A 189 2.23 -2.88 -27.60
CA THR A 189 1.48 -2.66 -28.85
C THR A 189 2.44 -2.46 -30.03
N LYS A 190 3.46 -1.61 -29.87
CA LYS A 190 4.49 -1.39 -30.89
C LYS A 190 5.21 -2.69 -31.24
N HIS A 191 5.62 -3.48 -30.25
CA HIS A 191 6.28 -4.76 -30.47
C HIS A 191 5.38 -5.76 -31.22
N CYS A 192 4.09 -5.82 -30.88
CA CYS A 192 3.11 -6.65 -31.57
C CYS A 192 2.93 -6.21 -33.04
N ILE A 193 2.88 -4.91 -33.32
CA ILE A 193 2.77 -4.36 -34.67
C ILE A 193 4.02 -4.69 -35.51
N GLU A 194 5.21 -4.43 -34.99
CA GLU A 194 6.49 -4.73 -35.66
C GLU A 194 6.63 -6.23 -35.95
N THR A 195 6.30 -7.06 -34.96
CA THR A 195 6.32 -8.53 -35.10
C THR A 195 5.34 -9.02 -36.16
N ARG A 196 4.12 -8.45 -36.19
CA ARG A 196 3.12 -8.76 -37.21
C ARG A 196 3.58 -8.36 -38.60
N SER A 197 4.19 -7.18 -38.74
CA SER A 197 4.71 -6.68 -40.03
C SER A 197 5.84 -7.54 -40.58
N MET A 198 6.68 -8.13 -39.73
CA MET A 198 7.83 -8.92 -40.18
C MET A 198 7.51 -10.40 -40.42
N MET A 199 6.59 -11.00 -39.65
CA MET A 199 6.33 -12.45 -39.73
C MET A 199 4.98 -12.82 -40.36
N GLY A 200 4.10 -11.85 -40.68
CA GLY A 200 2.77 -12.10 -41.24
C GLY A 200 1.82 -12.89 -40.32
N ARG A 201 2.28 -13.27 -39.12
CA ARG A 201 1.57 -14.09 -38.13
C ARG A 201 1.73 -13.46 -36.75
N GLN A 202 0.65 -13.42 -35.98
CA GLN A 202 0.61 -12.81 -34.64
C GLN A 202 1.29 -13.73 -33.62
N LYS A 203 2.62 -13.80 -33.64
CA LYS A 203 3.39 -14.54 -32.63
C LYS A 203 3.75 -13.61 -31.48
N VAL A 204 2.84 -13.45 -30.54
CA VAL A 204 3.08 -12.66 -29.32
C VAL A 204 4.13 -13.38 -28.46
N ASN A 205 5.17 -12.68 -28.03
CA ASN A 205 6.13 -13.23 -27.08
C ASN A 205 5.44 -13.48 -25.74
N LYS A 206 5.26 -14.75 -25.36
CA LYS A 206 4.58 -15.16 -24.12
C LYS A 206 5.15 -14.46 -22.88
N TYR A 207 6.47 -14.21 -22.85
CA TYR A 207 7.10 -13.50 -21.74
C TYR A 207 6.66 -12.03 -21.65
N MET A 208 6.55 -11.33 -22.78
CA MET A 208 6.09 -9.94 -22.80
C MET A 208 4.61 -9.82 -22.46
N MET A 209 3.79 -10.78 -22.93
CA MET A 209 2.37 -10.86 -22.56
C MET A 209 2.21 -11.05 -21.05
N LEU A 210 2.93 -12.01 -20.47
CA LEU A 210 2.92 -12.30 -19.03
C LEU A 210 3.39 -11.09 -18.21
N LEU A 211 4.43 -10.38 -18.65
CA LEU A 211 4.91 -9.16 -18.00
C LEU A 211 3.86 -8.03 -18.02
N LEU A 212 3.12 -7.88 -19.12
CA LEU A 212 2.07 -6.88 -19.24
C LEU A 212 0.87 -7.22 -18.33
N GLU A 213 0.45 -8.48 -18.34
CA GLU A 213 -0.67 -8.97 -17.51
C GLU A 213 -0.44 -8.65 -16.03
N HIS A 214 0.74 -8.98 -15.51
CA HIS A 214 1.10 -8.64 -14.12
C HIS A 214 1.18 -7.14 -13.87
N SER A 215 1.60 -6.35 -14.87
CA SER A 215 1.68 -4.89 -14.75
C SER A 215 0.30 -4.24 -14.67
N VAL A 216 -0.65 -4.74 -15.47
CA VAL A 216 -2.05 -4.30 -15.46
C VAL A 216 -2.71 -4.67 -14.14
N LEU A 217 -2.52 -5.91 -13.66
CA LEU A 217 -3.06 -6.35 -12.38
C LEU A 217 -2.55 -5.46 -11.23
N TYR A 218 -1.25 -5.19 -11.19
CA TYR A 218 -0.66 -4.29 -10.19
C TYR A 218 -1.29 -2.90 -10.24
N PHE A 219 -1.40 -2.31 -11.42
CA PHE A 219 -2.01 -0.99 -11.59
C PHE A 219 -3.45 -0.95 -11.10
N VAL A 220 -4.27 -1.93 -11.45
CA VAL A 220 -5.68 -1.99 -11.03
C VAL A 220 -5.79 -2.12 -9.52
N LEU A 221 -4.97 -2.97 -8.90
CA LEU A 221 -4.94 -3.15 -7.45
C LEU A 221 -4.48 -1.86 -6.73
N ASN A 222 -3.44 -1.20 -7.24
CA ASN A 222 -2.97 0.04 -6.62
C ASN A 222 -3.99 1.18 -6.80
N PHE A 223 -4.56 1.34 -8.00
CA PHE A 223 -5.59 2.35 -8.27
C PHE A 223 -6.84 2.15 -7.41
N THR A 224 -7.31 0.91 -7.26
CA THR A 224 -8.46 0.60 -6.39
C THR A 224 -8.16 0.86 -4.92
N ASN A 225 -6.94 0.55 -4.45
CA ASN A 225 -6.51 0.86 -3.10
C ASN A 225 -6.49 2.38 -2.84
N GLU A 226 -5.87 3.16 -3.72
CA GLU A 226 -5.79 4.62 -3.62
C GLU A 226 -7.19 5.26 -3.68
N ALA A 227 -8.06 4.78 -4.59
CA ALA A 227 -9.44 5.25 -4.68
C ALA A 227 -10.26 4.94 -3.43
N LEU A 228 -10.05 3.75 -2.83
CA LEU A 228 -10.69 3.37 -1.57
C LEU A 228 -10.22 4.29 -0.44
N GLU A 229 -8.92 4.54 -0.33
CA GLU A 229 -8.37 5.43 0.71
C GLU A 229 -8.98 6.82 0.60
N VAL A 230 -8.93 7.45 -0.58
CA VAL A 230 -9.56 8.75 -0.81
C VAL A 230 -11.05 8.73 -0.46
N GLY A 231 -11.78 7.67 -0.84
CA GLY A 231 -13.20 7.50 -0.53
C GLY A 231 -13.50 7.42 0.96
N THR A 232 -12.62 6.81 1.75
CA THR A 232 -12.78 6.74 3.22
C THR A 232 -12.41 8.04 3.95
N TYR A 233 -11.60 8.91 3.34
CA TYR A 233 -11.24 10.22 3.90
C TYR A 233 -12.24 11.33 3.56
N VAL A 234 -13.13 11.14 2.57
CA VAL A 234 -14.28 12.02 2.38
C VAL A 234 -15.19 11.83 3.58
N PRO A 235 -15.40 12.86 4.42
CA PRO A 235 -16.27 12.71 5.57
C PRO A 235 -17.67 12.37 5.06
N SER A 236 -18.14 11.16 5.40
CA SER A 236 -19.56 10.84 5.33
C SER A 236 -20.33 11.98 6.00
N PRO A 237 -21.41 12.52 5.42
CA PRO A 237 -22.13 13.70 5.92
C PRO A 237 -22.83 13.50 7.29
N VAL A 238 -22.52 12.42 8.02
CA VAL A 238 -23.24 11.96 9.22
C VAL A 238 -22.55 12.35 10.54
N SER A 239 -21.39 13.01 10.55
CA SER A 239 -20.72 13.39 11.82
C SER A 239 -20.58 14.91 12.03
N ASN A 240 -21.65 15.66 11.77
CA ASN A 240 -21.82 17.03 12.26
C ASN A 240 -22.62 17.07 13.58
N SER A 241 -22.54 16.01 14.40
CA SER A 241 -22.95 16.07 15.80
C SER A 241 -21.75 16.46 16.67
N THR A 242 -21.67 17.77 16.85
CA THR A 242 -21.09 18.49 17.99
C THR A 242 -21.09 17.66 19.28
N TYR A 243 -19.95 17.05 19.60
CA TYR A 243 -19.53 16.89 20.99
C TYR A 243 -18.39 17.87 21.19
N GLY A 244 -18.74 19.04 21.75
CA GLY A 244 -17.76 20.01 22.22
C GLY A 244 -16.93 19.38 23.33
N PHE A 245 -15.65 19.13 23.04
CA PHE A 245 -14.68 18.80 24.07
C PHE A 245 -14.04 20.09 24.55
N HIS A 246 -14.53 20.59 25.69
CA HIS A 246 -13.77 21.51 26.53
C HIS A 246 -12.49 20.78 27.01
N PRO A 247 -11.31 21.42 26.98
CA PRO A 247 -10.12 20.86 27.60
C PRO A 247 -10.30 20.86 29.12
N VAL A 248 -10.33 19.67 29.72
CA VAL A 248 -10.22 19.48 31.17
C VAL A 248 -8.74 19.66 31.53
N TYR A 249 -8.35 20.90 31.83
CA TYR A 249 -7.20 21.18 32.68
C TYR A 249 -7.72 21.60 34.06
N ASP A 250 -7.02 21.14 35.10
CA ASP A 250 -7.14 21.49 36.54
C ASP A 250 -7.65 20.36 37.45
N LEU A 251 -6.74 19.43 37.78
CA LEU A 251 -6.75 18.75 39.07
C LEU A 251 -5.69 19.42 39.97
N PRO A 252 -6.03 19.95 41.15
CA PRO A 252 -5.04 20.49 42.08
C PRO A 252 -4.23 19.35 42.72
N PRO A 253 -2.95 19.59 43.08
CA PRO A 253 -2.12 18.57 43.70
C PRO A 253 -2.64 18.20 45.10
N PRO A 254 -2.46 16.93 45.54
CA PRO A 254 -2.82 16.49 46.87
C PRO A 254 -1.94 17.21 47.91
N GLY A 255 -2.54 17.51 49.06
CA GLY A 255 -2.07 18.51 50.01
C GLY A 255 -0.61 18.38 50.48
N ALA A 256 -0.02 19.54 50.71
CA ALA A 256 1.02 19.83 51.69
C ALA A 256 0.72 21.21 52.28
#